data_AF-A0A1Q4ZKB4-F1
#
_entry.id   AF-A0A1Q4ZKB4-F1
#
_cell.length_a   1.000
_cell.length_b   1.000
_cell.length_c   1.000
_cell.angle_alpha   90.00
_cell.angle_beta   90.00
_cell.angle_gamma   90.00
#
_symmetry.space_group_name_H-M   'P 1'
#
loop_
_entity.id
_entity.type
_entity.pdbx_description
1 polymer ?
#
loop_
_entity_poly.entity_id
_entity_poly.type
_entity_poly.pdbx_seq_one_letter_code
_entity_poly.pdbx_strand_id
1 'polypeptide(L)'
;MTALTFRKKPVEIQAMQWTGDNSGDLYRFAAGHFAVMDEQDRANCDDPEATAQIFDVLHSTWVLVYTGDWIIRGIQGEHYPCRPDVFEATYERVDRG
;
A
#
# COMPACT_ATOMS: atom_id res chain seq x y z
N MET A 1 17.12 14.43 25.73
CA MET A 1 17.22 14.37 24.26
C MET A 1 16.29 15.42 23.68
N THR A 2 16.75 16.25 22.76
CA THR A 2 15.91 17.24 22.07
C THR A 2 15.46 16.66 20.73
N ALA A 3 14.21 16.93 20.34
CA ALA A 3 13.71 16.53 19.03
C ALA A 3 14.42 17.33 17.92
N LEU A 4 14.78 16.66 16.83
CA LEU A 4 15.32 17.28 15.62
C LEU A 4 14.22 17.32 14.55
N THR A 5 14.18 18.39 13.76
CA THR A 5 13.23 18.55 12.66
C THR A 5 13.92 18.27 11.33
N PHE A 6 13.29 17.43 10.49
CA PHE A 6 13.78 17.07 9.16
C PHE A 6 12.69 17.30 8.11
N ARG A 7 13.09 17.47 6.84
CA ARG A 7 12.17 17.52 5.69
C ARG A 7 12.38 16.29 4.81
N LYS A 8 11.29 15.74 4.25
CA LYS A 8 11.37 14.69 3.23
C LYS A 8 12.09 15.23 2.00
N LYS A 9 12.94 14.42 1.37
CA LYS A 9 13.52 14.76 0.06
C LYS A 9 12.40 14.71 -0.99
N PRO A 10 12.39 15.60 -2.00
CA PRO A 10 11.45 15.48 -3.11
C PRO A 10 11.74 14.18 -3.86
N VAL A 11 10.73 13.32 -3.99
CA VAL A 11 10.83 12.02 -4.67
C VAL A 11 9.56 11.77 -5.47
N GLU A 12 9.71 11.38 -6.74
CA GLU A 12 8.62 10.76 -7.49
C GLU A 12 8.47 9.31 -7.04
N ILE A 13 7.24 8.83 -6.92
CA ILE A 13 6.91 7.46 -6.50
C ILE A 13 6.03 6.79 -7.53
N GLN A 14 6.04 5.46 -7.53
CA GLN A 14 5.06 4.66 -8.25
C GLN A 14 4.03 4.14 -7.26
N ALA A 15 2.76 4.25 -7.63
CA ALA A 15 1.66 3.70 -6.86
C ALA A 15 0.57 3.12 -7.76
N MET A 16 -0.18 2.15 -7.23
CA MET A 16 -1.31 1.54 -7.90
C MET A 16 -2.46 1.40 -6.90
N GLN A 17 -3.65 1.87 -7.28
CA GLN A 17 -4.84 1.73 -6.43
C GLN A 17 -5.37 0.30 -6.45
N TRP A 18 -5.77 -0.21 -5.28
CA TRP A 18 -6.56 -1.43 -5.15
C TRP A 18 -8.02 -1.13 -5.44
N THR A 19 -8.55 -1.71 -6.51
CA THR A 19 -9.91 -1.45 -7.01
C THR A 19 -10.93 -2.51 -6.61
N GLY A 20 -10.48 -3.62 -6.02
CA GLY A 20 -11.28 -4.82 -5.79
C GLY A 20 -11.12 -5.86 -6.90
N ASP A 21 -10.76 -5.43 -8.13
CA ASP A 21 -10.77 -6.29 -9.32
C ASP A 21 -9.39 -6.44 -10.00
N ASN A 22 -8.38 -5.65 -9.59
CA ASN A 22 -7.04 -5.64 -10.21
C ASN A 22 -5.97 -6.43 -9.44
N SER A 23 -6.35 -7.55 -8.82
CA SER A 23 -5.47 -8.25 -7.86
C SER A 23 -4.22 -8.83 -8.53
N GLY A 24 -4.35 -9.30 -9.77
CA GLY A 24 -3.22 -9.78 -10.57
C GLY A 24 -2.21 -8.68 -10.90
N ASP A 25 -2.66 -7.43 -11.11
CA ASP A 25 -1.76 -6.30 -11.35
C ASP A 25 -1.03 -5.90 -10.08
N LEU A 26 -1.73 -5.84 -8.93
CA LEU A 26 -1.11 -5.56 -7.64
C LEU A 26 -0.15 -6.66 -7.20
N TYR A 27 -0.48 -7.94 -7.44
CA TYR A 27 0.42 -9.06 -7.20
C TYR A 27 1.73 -8.87 -7.96
N ARG A 28 1.66 -8.54 -9.26
CA ARG A 28 2.86 -8.26 -10.07
C ARG A 28 3.60 -7.01 -9.60
N PHE A 29 2.87 -5.94 -9.31
CA PHE A 29 3.44 -4.67 -8.86
C PHE A 29 4.22 -4.83 -7.55
N ALA A 30 3.65 -5.59 -6.61
CA ALA A 30 4.19 -5.88 -5.28
C ALA A 30 5.15 -7.08 -5.23
N ALA A 31 5.65 -7.55 -6.37
CA ALA A 31 6.59 -8.68 -6.46
C ALA A 31 6.10 -9.96 -5.74
N GLY A 32 4.80 -10.24 -5.84
CA GLY A 32 4.15 -11.42 -5.27
C GLY A 32 3.68 -11.27 -3.82
N HIS A 33 3.86 -10.11 -3.21
CA HIS A 33 3.53 -9.86 -1.80
C HIS A 33 2.11 -9.32 -1.56
N PHE A 34 1.19 -9.48 -2.51
CA PHE A 34 -0.19 -9.01 -2.38
C PHE A 34 -1.17 -10.17 -2.49
N ALA A 35 -2.14 -10.26 -1.58
CA ALA A 35 -3.15 -11.31 -1.58
C ALA A 35 -4.52 -10.74 -1.26
N VAL A 36 -5.55 -11.17 -2.02
CA VAL A 36 -6.95 -10.91 -1.67
C VAL A 36 -7.31 -11.77 -0.46
N MET A 37 -8.06 -11.21 0.49
CA MET A 37 -8.56 -11.98 1.63
C MET A 37 -9.84 -12.69 1.20
N ASP A 38 -9.85 -14.01 1.33
CA ASP A 38 -11.07 -14.79 1.10
C ASP A 38 -12.04 -14.68 2.30
N GLU A 39 -13.19 -15.35 2.20
CA GLU A 39 -14.21 -15.31 3.26
C GLU A 39 -13.69 -15.85 4.60
N GLN A 40 -12.84 -16.87 4.57
CA GLN A 40 -12.28 -17.49 5.76
C GLN A 40 -11.21 -16.59 6.39
N ASP A 41 -10.32 -16.01 5.59
CA ASP A 41 -9.32 -15.04 6.04
C ASP A 41 -9.98 -13.81 6.66
N ARG A 42 -11.05 -13.29 6.05
CA ARG A 42 -11.83 -12.17 6.60
C ARG A 42 -12.53 -12.53 7.90
N ALA A 43 -13.08 -13.75 8.02
CA ALA A 43 -13.73 -14.19 9.25
C ALA A 43 -12.76 -14.36 10.44
N ASN A 44 -11.48 -14.63 10.15
CA ASN A 44 -10.42 -14.73 11.15
C ASN A 44 -9.68 -13.40 11.39
N CYS A 45 -10.05 -12.34 10.68
CA CYS A 45 -9.47 -11.01 10.83
C CYS A 45 -10.30 -10.19 11.82
N ASP A 46 -9.62 -9.44 12.70
CA ASP A 46 -10.29 -8.51 13.61
C ASP A 46 -10.90 -7.29 12.89
N ASP A 47 -10.59 -7.09 11.61
CA ASP A 47 -11.15 -6.03 10.78
C ASP A 47 -11.85 -6.63 9.53
N PRO A 48 -13.19 -6.76 9.55
CA PRO A 48 -13.93 -7.35 8.45
C PRO A 48 -13.95 -6.47 7.20
N GLU A 49 -13.63 -5.18 7.28
CA GLU A 49 -13.62 -4.28 6.12
C GLU A 49 -12.35 -4.46 5.26
N ALA A 50 -11.34 -5.16 5.77
CA ALA A 50 -10.19 -5.54 4.99
C ALA A 50 -10.60 -6.48 3.84
N THR A 51 -10.05 -6.20 2.66
CA THR A 51 -10.37 -6.95 1.42
C THR A 51 -9.14 -7.61 0.82
N ALA A 52 -7.95 -7.20 1.25
CA ALA A 52 -6.67 -7.74 0.82
C ALA A 52 -5.65 -7.52 1.93
N GLN A 53 -4.45 -8.07 1.72
CA GLN A 53 -3.29 -7.88 2.57
C GLN A 53 -2.04 -7.78 1.71
N ILE A 54 -1.06 -7.04 2.22
CA ILE A 54 0.25 -6.90 1.61
C ILE A 54 1.34 -7.22 2.63
N PHE A 55 2.36 -7.96 2.21
CA PHE A 55 3.47 -8.30 3.08
C PHE A 55 4.47 -7.15 3.13
N ASP A 56 4.57 -6.50 4.29
CA ASP A 56 5.60 -5.52 4.57
C ASP A 56 6.92 -6.25 4.88
N VAL A 57 7.79 -6.27 3.87
CA VAL A 57 9.11 -6.92 3.93
C VAL A 57 10.04 -6.28 4.97
N LEU A 58 9.86 -5.00 5.32
CA LEU A 58 10.74 -4.32 6.27
C LEU A 58 10.42 -4.75 7.70
N HIS A 59 9.14 -4.98 8.00
CA HIS A 59 8.67 -5.35 9.32
C HIS A 59 8.33 -6.84 9.44
N SER A 60 8.45 -7.61 8.34
CA SER A 60 8.11 -9.04 8.27
C SER A 60 6.70 -9.35 8.76
N THR A 61 5.73 -8.54 8.35
CA THR A 61 4.33 -8.65 8.79
C THR A 61 3.36 -8.44 7.63
N TRP A 62 2.18 -9.05 7.72
CA TRP A 62 1.07 -8.76 6.81
C TRP A 62 0.34 -7.51 7.29
N VAL A 63 0.02 -6.62 6.35
CA VAL A 63 -0.70 -5.37 6.59
C VAL A 63 -1.99 -5.39 5.79
N LEU A 64 -3.09 -5.03 6.44
CA LEU A 64 -4.41 -5.01 5.84
C LEU A 64 -4.53 -3.92 4.76
N VAL A 65 -5.22 -4.26 3.68
CA VAL A 65 -5.51 -3.41 2.53
C VAL A 65 -7.01 -3.41 2.26
N TYR A 66 -7.54 -2.24 1.94
CA TYR A 66 -8.96 -2.00 1.75
C TYR A 66 -9.18 -1.50 0.33
N THR A 67 -10.31 -1.84 -0.25
CA THR A 67 -10.66 -1.36 -1.58
C THR A 67 -10.64 0.17 -1.58
N GLY A 68 -9.92 0.77 -2.54
CA GLY A 68 -9.62 2.19 -2.63
C GLY A 68 -8.21 2.58 -2.18
N ASP A 69 -7.53 1.76 -1.36
CA ASP A 69 -6.17 2.07 -0.91
C ASP A 69 -5.17 2.09 -2.07
N TRP A 70 -4.18 2.96 -1.97
CA TRP A 70 -3.03 2.99 -2.87
C TRP A 70 -1.90 2.12 -2.35
N ILE A 71 -1.37 1.24 -3.18
CA ILE A 71 -0.13 0.51 -2.88
C ILE A 71 1.04 1.31 -3.45
N ILE A 72 1.91 1.80 -2.58
CA ILE A 72 3.09 2.59 -2.93
C ILE A 72 4.32 1.70 -2.95
N ARG A 73 5.18 1.87 -3.96
CA ARG A 73 6.52 1.28 -3.99
C ARG A 73 7.51 2.20 -3.26
N GLY A 74 8.13 1.67 -2.22
CA GLY A 74 9.18 2.34 -1.46
C GLY A 74 10.58 2.20 -2.09
N ILE A 75 11.59 2.71 -1.39
CA ILE A 75 12.94 2.93 -1.95
C ILE A 75 13.74 1.61 -2.02
N GLN A 76 13.50 0.69 -1.09
CA GLN A 76 14.16 -0.61 -1.01
C GLN A 76 13.36 -1.73 -1.68
N GLY A 77 12.32 -1.37 -2.45
CA GLY A 77 11.43 -2.32 -3.10
C GLY A 77 10.31 -2.84 -2.20
N GLU A 78 10.17 -2.30 -0.98
CA GLU A 78 9.02 -2.50 -0.11
C GLU A 78 7.75 -1.94 -0.75
N HIS A 79 6.61 -2.51 -0.38
CA HIS A 79 5.30 -2.02 -0.78
C HIS A 79 4.43 -1.84 0.45
N TYR A 80 3.69 -0.74 0.52
CA TYR A 80 2.83 -0.44 1.65
C TYR A 80 1.53 0.23 1.20
N PRO A 81 0.42 0.00 1.92
CA PRO A 81 -0.84 0.64 1.63
C PRO A 81 -0.84 2.09 2.13
N CYS A 82 -1.59 2.93 1.43
CA CYS A 82 -1.83 4.33 1.76
C CYS A 82 -3.30 4.62 1.52
N ARG A 83 -3.98 5.19 2.53
CA ARG A 83 -5.40 5.53 2.42
C ARG A 83 -5.63 6.55 1.31
N PRO A 84 -6.77 6.48 0.59
CA PRO A 84 -7.03 7.37 -0.55
C PRO A 84 -6.92 8.86 -0.19
N ASP A 85 -7.51 9.25 0.93
CA ASP A 85 -7.50 10.62 1.44
C ASP A 85 -6.08 11.11 1.80
N VAL A 86 -5.28 10.25 2.44
CA VAL A 86 -3.87 10.54 2.75
C VAL A 86 -3.06 10.63 1.46
N PHE A 87 -3.31 9.75 0.50
CA PHE A 87 -2.60 9.73 -0.78
C PHE A 87 -2.86 11.02 -1.56
N GLU A 88 -4.12 11.40 -1.74
CA GLU A 88 -4.53 12.63 -2.45
C GLU A 88 -4.01 13.89 -1.77
N ALA A 89 -3.94 13.91 -0.43
CA ALA A 89 -3.37 15.03 0.31
C ALA A 89 -1.84 15.15 0.21
N THR A 90 -1.15 14.07 -0.20
CA THR A 90 0.33 13.97 -0.15
C THR A 90 0.98 13.95 -1.53
N TYR A 91 0.30 13.40 -2.53
CA TYR A 91 0.87 13.12 -3.84
C TYR A 91 0.04 13.76 -4.95
N GLU A 92 0.75 14.30 -5.95
CA GLU A 92 0.17 14.75 -7.20
C GLU A 92 0.65 13.85 -8.35
N ARG A 93 -0.17 13.72 -9.39
CA ARG A 93 0.21 12.99 -10.59
C ARG A 93 1.31 13.76 -11.32
N VAL A 94 2.39 13.06 -11.67
CA VAL A 94 3.44 13.60 -12.53
C VAL A 94 3.12 13.25 -13.98
N ASP A 95 2.91 14.27 -14.81
CA ASP A 95 2.77 14.09 -16.25
C ASP A 95 4.16 14.02 -16.90
N ARG A 96 4.45 12.89 -17.53
CA ARG A 96 5.59 12.75 -18.43
C ARG A 96 5.06 12.94 -19.84
N GLY A 97 5.35 14.10 -20.43
CA GLY A 97 4.97 14.43 -21.82
C GLY A 97 5.60 13.51 -22.86
#